data_AF-A0A5N5XBR4-F1
#
_entry.id   AF-A0A5N5XBR4-F1
#
_cell.length_a   1.000
_cell.length_b   1.000
_cell.length_c   1.000
_cell.angle_alpha   90.00
_cell.angle_beta   90.00
_cell.angle_gamma   90.00
#
_symmetry.space_group_name_H-M   'P 1'
#
loop_
_entity.id
_entity.type
_entity.pdbx_description
1 polymer ?
#
loop_
_entity_poly.entity_id
_entity_poly.type
_entity_poly.pdbx_seq_one_letter_code
_entity_poly.pdbx_strand_id
1 'polypeptide(L)'
;MHLTLAFISALLATAKAIQVTQPAAGDTVDVSHDWEVTWTSVSTDSAQICLYLSNFVDYPPQTIFLQGPLDTTLGSTVVGGQCYTGLPIR
;
A
#
# COMPACT_ATOMS: atom_id res chain seq x y z
N MET A 1 13.52 -31.27 39.74
CA MET A 1 13.74 -31.00 38.31
C MET A 1 13.10 -29.66 38.00
N HIS A 2 13.88 -28.78 37.40
CA HIS A 2 13.64 -27.35 37.27
C HIS A 2 12.47 -27.05 36.34
N LEU A 3 11.56 -26.18 36.77
CA LEU A 3 10.52 -25.61 35.92
C LEU A 3 11.20 -24.64 34.94
N THR A 4 11.54 -25.11 33.75
CA THR A 4 12.19 -24.32 32.70
C THR A 4 11.22 -23.25 32.22
N LEU A 5 11.48 -22.00 32.62
CA LEU A 5 10.86 -20.75 32.14
C LEU A 5 11.16 -20.49 30.65
N ALA A 6 10.81 -21.42 29.76
CA ALA A 6 11.08 -21.29 28.32
C ALA A 6 9.80 -21.08 27.49
N PHE A 7 8.75 -20.49 28.06
CA PHE A 7 7.44 -20.36 27.39
C PHE A 7 6.88 -18.94 27.21
N ILE A 8 7.66 -17.88 27.49
CA ILE A 8 7.16 -16.50 27.35
C ILE A 8 8.13 -15.62 26.55
N SER A 9 8.41 -15.99 25.29
CA SER A 9 9.05 -15.05 24.34
C SER A 9 8.39 -15.05 22.96
N ALA A 10 7.22 -15.67 22.81
CA ALA A 10 6.54 -15.79 21.53
C ALA A 10 5.21 -15.01 21.50
N LEU A 11 5.19 -13.70 21.82
CA LEU A 11 4.03 -12.88 21.44
C LEU A 11 4.31 -11.37 21.42
N LEU A 12 5.25 -10.94 20.58
CA LEU A 12 5.32 -9.54 20.12
C LEU A 12 5.58 -9.54 18.60
N ALA A 13 4.82 -10.34 17.85
CA ALA A 13 4.62 -10.04 16.43
C ALA A 13 3.71 -8.81 16.40
N THR A 14 4.30 -7.61 16.42
CA THR A 14 3.56 -6.42 16.03
C THR A 14 3.19 -6.64 14.57
N ALA A 15 1.92 -6.98 14.30
CA ALA A 15 1.41 -7.09 12.95
C ALA A 15 1.62 -5.73 12.29
N LYS A 16 2.70 -5.57 11.52
CA LYS A 16 2.84 -4.39 10.68
C LYS A 16 1.85 -4.58 9.55
N ALA A 17 0.94 -3.63 9.38
CA ALA A 17 0.06 -3.66 8.23
C ALA A 17 0.87 -3.37 6.96
N ILE A 18 0.33 -3.76 5.82
CA ILE A 18 0.81 -3.27 4.53
C ILE A 18 1.00 -1.74 4.56
N GLN A 19 2.15 -1.28 4.08
CA GLN A 19 2.51 0.13 4.07
C GLN A 19 3.09 0.51 2.71
N VAL A 20 2.42 1.45 2.03
CA VAL A 20 2.99 2.13 0.85
C VAL A 20 4.18 2.97 1.29
N THR A 21 5.34 2.74 0.69
CA THR A 21 6.60 3.44 0.96
C THR A 21 6.94 4.45 -0.12
N GLN A 22 6.43 4.26 -1.34
CA GLN A 22 6.53 5.22 -2.44
C GLN A 22 5.24 5.19 -3.27
N PRO A 23 4.70 6.34 -3.72
CA PRO A 23 5.12 7.71 -3.42
C PRO A 23 5.05 8.03 -1.92
N ALA A 24 6.03 8.77 -1.40
CA ALA A 24 6.05 9.20 -0.01
C ALA A 24 5.05 10.36 0.20
N ALA A 25 4.67 10.59 1.46
CA ALA A 25 3.77 11.69 1.78
C ALA A 25 4.39 13.05 1.37
N GLY A 26 3.71 13.79 0.51
CA GLY A 26 4.16 15.08 -0.02
C GLY A 26 4.85 14.99 -1.39
N ASP A 27 5.10 13.79 -1.91
CA ASP A 27 5.63 13.61 -3.26
C ASP A 27 4.62 14.08 -4.31
N THR A 28 5.15 14.61 -5.41
CA THR A 28 4.36 14.91 -6.61
C THR A 28 4.52 13.77 -7.60
N VAL A 29 3.39 13.23 -8.05
CA VAL A 29 3.34 12.18 -9.07
C VAL A 29 2.66 12.74 -10.31
N ASP A 30 3.35 12.66 -11.44
CA ASP A 30 2.73 12.91 -12.74
C ASP A 30 2.00 11.64 -13.20
N VAL A 31 0.69 11.61 -12.94
CA VAL A 31 -0.16 10.46 -13.28
C VAL A 31 -0.42 10.33 -14.79
N SER A 32 -0.03 11.31 -15.61
CA SER A 32 -0.20 11.23 -17.08
C SER A 32 0.83 10.30 -17.74
N HIS A 33 1.90 9.96 -17.02
CA HIS A 33 2.93 9.00 -17.41
C HIS A 33 2.91 7.79 -16.46
N ASP A 34 3.58 6.70 -16.86
CA ASP A 34 3.76 5.54 -16.00
C ASP A 34 4.53 5.92 -14.73
N TRP A 35 4.07 5.41 -13.58
CA TRP A 35 4.65 5.72 -12.28
C TRP A 35 4.65 4.49 -11.36
N GLU A 36 5.55 4.48 -10.38
CA GLU A 36 5.77 3.32 -9.51
C GLU A 36 5.12 3.52 -8.14
N VAL A 37 4.50 2.44 -7.64
CA VAL A 37 4.03 2.32 -6.26
C VAL A 37 4.80 1.19 -5.58
N THR A 38 5.45 1.51 -4.47
CA THR A 38 6.24 0.56 -3.66
C THR A 38 5.58 0.39 -2.30
N TRP A 39 5.60 -0.82 -1.76
CA TRP A 39 5.06 -1.14 -0.44
C TRP A 39 5.92 -2.17 0.30
N THR A 40 5.70 -2.23 1.61
CA THR A 40 6.18 -3.31 2.47
C THR A 40 4.98 -4.06 3.03
N SER A 41 5.15 -5.36 3.26
CA SER A 41 4.15 -6.25 3.84
C SER A 41 4.80 -7.16 4.88
N VAL A 42 3.98 -7.79 5.72
CA VAL A 42 4.40 -8.86 6.62
C VAL A 42 3.68 -10.17 6.29
N SER A 43 4.16 -11.27 6.86
CA SER A 43 3.62 -12.61 6.60
C SER A 43 2.15 -12.81 7.01
N THR A 44 1.56 -11.90 7.78
CA THR A 44 0.15 -11.94 8.16
C THR A 44 -0.77 -11.13 7.22
N ASP A 45 -0.22 -10.38 6.26
CA ASP A 45 -1.03 -9.69 5.26
C ASP A 45 -1.66 -10.67 4.24
N SER A 46 -2.72 -10.23 3.56
CA SER A 46 -3.32 -10.99 2.46
C SER A 46 -2.30 -11.29 1.36
N ALA A 47 -2.39 -12.46 0.72
CA ALA A 47 -1.54 -12.81 -0.43
C ALA A 47 -1.78 -11.94 -1.67
N GLN A 48 -2.94 -11.28 -1.73
CA GLN A 48 -3.32 -10.39 -2.84
C GLN A 48 -3.86 -9.06 -2.34
N ILE A 49 -3.56 -7.99 -3.09
CA ILE A 49 -4.04 -6.63 -2.87
C ILE A 49 -4.56 -5.99 -4.16
N CYS A 50 -5.38 -4.95 -3.99
CA CYS A 50 -5.78 -4.03 -5.06
C CYS A 50 -5.39 -2.61 -4.65
N LEU A 51 -4.82 -1.85 -5.58
CA LEU A 51 -4.42 -0.46 -5.37
C LEU A 51 -5.53 0.49 -5.81
N TYR A 52 -5.82 1.46 -4.95
CA TYR A 52 -6.78 2.53 -5.19
C TYR A 52 -6.15 3.88 -4.83
N LEU A 53 -6.48 4.91 -5.61
CA LEU A 53 -6.19 6.31 -5.31
C LEU A 53 -7.45 6.96 -4.73
N SER A 54 -7.33 7.50 -3.53
CA SER A 54 -8.41 8.26 -2.89
C SER A 54 -8.11 9.75 -2.96
N ASN A 55 -8.95 10.49 -3.68
CA ASN A 55 -8.89 11.94 -3.76
C ASN A 55 -9.80 12.56 -2.70
N PHE A 56 -9.21 13.29 -1.77
CA PHE A 56 -9.91 13.99 -0.68
C PHE A 56 -10.03 15.52 -0.90
N VAL A 57 -9.69 16.02 -2.09
CA VAL A 57 -9.77 17.47 -2.40
C VAL A 57 -11.21 17.99 -2.33
N ASP A 58 -12.16 17.23 -2.86
CA ASP A 58 -13.58 17.59 -2.91
C ASP A 58 -14.46 16.60 -2.13
N TYR A 59 -15.65 17.05 -1.71
CA TYR A 59 -16.67 16.20 -1.09
C TYR A 59 -17.79 15.87 -2.09
N PRO A 60 -18.18 14.58 -2.26
CA PRO A 60 -17.64 13.41 -1.57
C PRO A 60 -16.25 13.00 -2.09
N PRO A 61 -15.42 12.30 -1.27
CA PRO A 61 -14.14 11.76 -1.73
C PRO A 61 -14.34 10.83 -2.93
N GLN A 62 -13.43 10.91 -3.89
CA GLN A 62 -13.42 10.03 -5.05
C GLN A 62 -12.43 8.89 -4.84
N THR A 63 -12.82 7.67 -5.19
CA THR A 63 -11.94 6.50 -5.15
C THR A 63 -11.77 5.96 -6.57
N ILE A 64 -10.52 5.88 -7.00
CA ILE A 64 -10.13 5.48 -8.35
C ILE A 64 -9.38 4.17 -8.23
N PHE A 65 -9.81 3.14 -8.96
CA PHE A 65 -9.06 1.90 -9.08
C PHE A 65 -7.82 2.12 -9.95
N LEU A 66 -6.65 1.72 -9.45
CA LEU A 66 -5.39 1.82 -10.18
C LEU A 66 -5.03 0.48 -10.81
N GLN A 67 -4.93 -0.56 -9.98
CA GLN A 67 -4.44 -1.87 -10.43
C GLN A 67 -4.77 -2.97 -9.42
N GLY A 68 -4.95 -4.20 -9.91
CA GLY A 68 -5.19 -5.37 -9.07
C GLY A 68 -5.93 -6.49 -9.80
N PRO A 69 -5.92 -7.71 -9.24
CA PRO A 69 -5.18 -8.12 -8.03
C PRO A 69 -3.66 -8.21 -8.29
N LEU A 70 -2.87 -7.83 -7.28
CA LEU A 70 -1.40 -7.92 -7.25
C LEU A 70 -0.97 -8.89 -6.17
N ASP A 71 0.10 -9.66 -6.42
CA ASP A 71 0.75 -10.44 -5.37
C ASP A 71 1.44 -9.49 -4.39
N THR A 72 1.04 -9.57 -3.12
CA THR A 72 1.52 -8.69 -2.05
C THR A 72 3.03 -8.79 -1.83
N THR A 73 3.66 -9.89 -2.23
CA THR A 73 5.09 -10.13 -2.07
C THR A 73 5.96 -9.41 -3.12
N LEU A 74 5.37 -8.87 -4.19
CA LEU A 74 6.11 -8.11 -5.20
C LEU A 74 6.78 -6.86 -4.61
N GLY A 75 6.13 -6.23 -3.65
CA GLY A 75 6.62 -5.00 -3.01
C GLY A 75 6.63 -3.76 -3.91
N SER A 76 6.32 -3.90 -5.20
CA SER A 76 6.19 -2.79 -6.14
C SER A 76 5.32 -3.16 -7.34
N THR A 77 4.70 -2.15 -7.97
CA THR A 77 4.08 -2.22 -9.29
C THR A 77 4.24 -0.90 -10.04
N VAL A 78 4.25 -0.97 -11.37
CA VAL A 78 4.08 0.20 -12.24
C VAL A 78 2.61 0.37 -12.56
N VAL A 79 2.07 1.54 -12.23
CA VAL A 79 0.73 1.98 -12.61
C VAL A 79 0.83 2.69 -13.96
N GLY A 80 0.01 2.27 -14.92
CA GLY A 80 -0.02 2.89 -16.24
C GLY A 80 -0.49 4.35 -16.17
N GLY A 81 0.19 5.22 -16.90
CA GLY A 81 -0.14 6.64 -16.97
C GLY A 81 -1.53 6.89 -17.56
N GLN A 82 -2.39 7.61 -16.84
CA GLN A 82 -3.77 7.93 -17.21
C GLN A 82 -4.19 9.29 -16.63
N CYS A 83 -4.97 10.07 -17.39
CA CYS A 83 -5.62 11.26 -16.86
C CYS A 83 -6.93 10.88 -16.16
N TYR A 84 -6.97 10.97 -14.84
CA TYR A 84 -8.18 10.65 -14.07
C TYR A 84 -9.15 11.82 -14.02
N THR A 85 -10.40 11.58 -14.42
CA THR A 85 -11.46 12.59 -14.29
C THR A 85 -11.70 12.89 -12.81
N GLY A 86 -11.59 14.16 -12.42
CA GLY A 86 -11.79 14.60 -11.03
C GLY A 86 -10.50 14.78 -10.21
N LEU A 87 -9.33 14.43 -10.74
CA LEU A 87 -8.06 14.92 -10.19
C LEU A 87 -7.78 16.31 -10.79
N PRO A 88 -7.67 17.38 -9.98
CA PRO A 88 -7.33 18.69 -10.50
C PRO A 88 -5.90 18.68 -11.05
N ILE A 89 -5.72 19.29 -12.22
CA ILE A 89 -4.40 19.60 -12.78
C ILE A 89 -3.85 20.74 -11.92
N ARG A 90 -2.77 20.51 -11.16
CA ARG A 90 -2.06 21.59 -10.46
C ARG A 90 -0.96 22.15 -11.34
#